data_AF-R7ZCA8-F1
#
_entry.id   AF-R7ZCA8-F1
#
_cell.length_a   1.000
_cell.length_b   1.000
_cell.length_c   1.000
_cell.angle_alpha   90.00
_cell.angle_beta   90.00
_cell.angle_gamma   90.00
#
_symmetry.space_group_name_H-M   'P 1'
#
loop_
_entity.id
_entity.type
_entity.pdbx_description
1 polymer ?
#
loop_
_entity_poly.entity_id
_entity_poly.type
_entity_poly.pdbx_seq_one_letter_code
_entity_poly.pdbx_strand_id
1 'polypeptide(L)'
;MKNATVTINYESFQSIKDKADRYDKLNRENEQISAEQDKFVELICKCLDNANEQKASENKQYFIAKGIQAICNRYDMDLEIEYGELDEGKGKAPGKKNSP
;
A
#
# COMPACT_ATOMS: atom_id res chain seq x y z
N MET A 1 -40.66 32.05 0.44
CA MET A 1 -39.26 31.90 -0.01
C MET A 1 -39.22 32.14 -1.51
N LYS A 2 -38.49 33.15 -2.00
CA LYS A 2 -38.38 33.43 -3.43
C LYS A 2 -37.32 32.48 -4.01
N ASN A 3 -37.71 31.57 -4.90
CA ASN A 3 -36.77 30.75 -5.65
C ASN A 3 -36.04 31.68 -6.64
N ALA A 4 -34.80 32.05 -6.33
CA ALA A 4 -33.95 32.79 -7.23
C ALA A 4 -33.43 31.82 -8.31
N THR A 5 -33.96 31.91 -9.52
CA THR A 5 -33.40 31.23 -10.69
C THR A 5 -32.10 31.94 -11.05
N VAL A 6 -30.97 31.38 -10.64
CA VAL A 6 -29.63 31.89 -11.01
C VAL A 6 -29.34 31.42 -12.42
N THR A 7 -29.45 32.33 -13.39
CA THR A 7 -29.05 32.06 -14.78
C THR A 7 -27.56 32.31 -14.90
N ILE A 8 -26.77 31.25 -14.83
CA ILE A 8 -25.34 31.29 -15.13
C ILE A 8 -25.14 31.26 -16.64
N ASN A 9 -24.19 32.06 -17.14
CA ASN A 9 -23.81 31.98 -18.54
C ASN A 9 -23.04 30.68 -18.83
N TYR A 10 -23.01 30.29 -20.10
CA TYR A 10 -22.42 29.02 -20.52
C TYR A 10 -20.95 28.88 -20.12
N GLU A 11 -20.16 29.95 -20.22
CA GLU A 11 -18.73 29.95 -19.85
C GLU A 11 -18.53 29.69 -18.35
N SER A 12 -19.37 30.29 -17.51
CA SER A 12 -19.36 30.06 -16.06
C SER A 12 -19.78 28.63 -15.73
N PHE A 13 -20.81 28.10 -16.42
CA PHE A 13 -21.21 26.71 -16.28
C PHE A 13 -20.08 25.75 -16.68
N GLN A 14 -19.43 25.98 -17.81
CA GLN A 14 -18.32 25.16 -18.28
C GLN A 14 -17.14 25.22 -17.30
N SER A 15 -16.80 26.39 -16.78
CA SER A 15 -15.74 26.53 -15.76
C SER A 15 -16.07 25.79 -14.47
N ILE A 16 -17.33 25.80 -14.02
CA ILE A 16 -17.78 25.04 -12.85
C ILE A 16 -17.66 23.53 -13.12
N LYS A 17 -18.12 23.08 -14.30
CA LYS A 17 -18.00 21.68 -14.70
C LYS A 17 -16.54 21.22 -14.73
N ASP A 18 -15.66 21.98 -15.37
CA ASP A 18 -14.23 21.61 -15.46
C ASP A 18 -13.57 21.51 -14.08
N LYS A 19 -13.96 22.37 -13.14
CA LYS A 19 -13.51 22.29 -11.74
C LYS A 19 -14.05 21.06 -11.02
N ALA A 20 -15.33 20.73 -11.22
CA ALA A 20 -15.94 19.54 -10.64
C ALA A 20 -15.27 18.26 -11.19
N ASP A 21 -15.09 18.18 -12.52
CA ASP A 21 -14.42 17.05 -13.18
C ASP A 21 -12.97 16.88 -12.67
N ARG A 22 -12.25 17.99 -12.49
CA ARG A 22 -10.90 17.96 -11.91
C ARG A 22 -10.91 17.48 -10.45
N TYR A 23 -11.85 17.95 -9.65
CA TYR A 23 -11.97 17.53 -8.25
C TYR A 23 -12.29 16.04 -8.14
N ASP A 24 -13.25 15.54 -8.93
CA ASP A 24 -13.61 14.13 -8.96
C ASP A 24 -12.42 13.25 -9.36
N LYS A 25 -11.64 13.70 -10.36
CA LYS A 25 -10.42 13.02 -10.76
C LYS A 25 -9.40 12.96 -9.60
N LEU A 26 -9.12 14.10 -8.96
CA LEU A 26 -8.20 14.16 -7.82
C LEU A 26 -8.68 13.29 -6.66
N ASN A 27 -9.99 13.25 -6.40
CA ASN A 27 -10.55 12.42 -5.34
C ASN A 27 -10.32 10.92 -5.61
N ARG A 28 -10.54 10.47 -6.86
CA ARG A 28 -10.26 9.09 -7.26
C ARG A 28 -8.78 8.74 -7.18
N GLU A 29 -7.90 9.65 -7.59
CA GLU A 29 -6.45 9.47 -7.48
C GLU A 29 -6.02 9.34 -6.02
N ASN A 30 -6.57 10.18 -5.12
CA ASN A 30 -6.32 10.08 -3.69
C ASN A 30 -6.82 8.77 -3.07
N GLU A 31 -8.02 8.31 -3.46
CA GLU A 31 -8.56 7.02 -3.02
C GLU A 31 -7.65 5.85 -3.45
N GLN A 32 -7.12 5.89 -4.68
CA GLN A 32 -6.18 4.89 -5.16
C GLN A 32 -4.86 4.91 -4.38
N ILE A 33 -4.28 6.10 -4.16
CA ILE A 33 -3.04 6.26 -3.37
C ILE A 33 -3.26 5.73 -1.95
N SER A 34 -4.38 6.07 -1.31
CA SER A 34 -4.73 5.56 0.02
C SER A 34 -4.84 4.04 0.02
N ALA A 35 -5.53 3.46 -0.95
CA ALA A 35 -5.70 2.02 -1.05
C ALA A 35 -4.37 1.27 -1.27
N GLU A 36 -3.46 1.85 -2.05
CA GLU A 36 -2.09 1.31 -2.22
C GLU A 36 -1.29 1.40 -0.92
N GLN A 37 -1.41 2.51 -0.19
CA GLN A 37 -0.77 2.70 1.10
C GLN A 37 -1.28 1.67 2.13
N ASP A 38 -2.60 1.47 2.21
CA ASP A 38 -3.21 0.49 3.11
C ASP A 38 -2.72 -0.92 2.83
N LYS A 39 -2.67 -1.32 1.54
CA LYS A 39 -2.11 -2.62 1.12
C LYS A 39 -0.66 -2.79 1.52
N PHE A 40 0.15 -1.73 1.37
CA PHE A 40 1.54 -1.74 1.77
C PHE A 40 1.69 -1.92 3.29
N VAL A 41 0.94 -1.16 4.08
CA VAL A 41 0.93 -1.30 5.55
C VAL A 41 0.48 -2.69 5.97
N GLU A 42 -0.59 -3.23 5.36
CA GLU A 42 -1.08 -4.57 5.64
C GLU A 42 -0.03 -5.65 5.33
N LEU A 43 0.73 -5.49 4.25
CA LEU A 43 1.84 -6.39 3.92
C LEU A 43 2.92 -6.38 5.02
N ILE A 44 3.31 -5.19 5.50
CA ILE A 44 4.30 -5.07 6.58
C ILE A 44 3.77 -5.69 7.88
N CYS A 45 2.53 -5.42 8.26
CA CYS A 45 1.89 -6.04 9.41
C CYS A 45 1.90 -7.57 9.29
N LYS A 46 1.53 -8.12 8.13
CA LYS A 46 1.58 -9.57 7.88
C LYS A 46 2.99 -10.14 8.02
N CYS A 47 4.02 -9.43 7.55
CA CYS A 47 5.41 -9.86 7.75
C CYS A 47 5.76 -9.92 9.26
N LEU A 48 5.38 -8.90 10.04
CA LEU A 48 5.62 -8.85 11.47
C LEU A 48 4.85 -9.93 12.24
N ASP A 49 3.57 -10.13 11.93
CA ASP A 49 2.73 -11.16 12.55
C ASP A 49 3.30 -12.56 12.26
N ASN A 50 3.63 -12.84 11.00
CA ASN A 50 4.24 -14.10 10.62
C ASN A 50 5.58 -14.33 11.31
N ALA A 51 6.41 -13.29 11.46
CA ALA A 51 7.67 -13.37 12.21
C ALA A 51 7.40 -13.70 13.68
N ASN A 52 6.44 -13.03 14.32
CA ASN A 52 6.09 -13.25 15.73
C ASN A 52 5.58 -14.68 15.99
N GLU A 53 4.90 -15.29 15.03
CA GLU A 53 4.43 -16.68 15.12
C GLU A 53 5.54 -17.73 14.99
N GLN A 54 6.73 -17.36 14.51
CA GLN A 54 7.82 -18.33 14.35
C GLN A 54 8.52 -18.61 15.68
N LYS A 55 8.85 -19.88 15.91
CA LYS A 55 9.67 -20.30 17.06
C LYS A 55 11.17 -20.27 16.78
N ALA A 56 11.56 -20.57 15.53
CA ALA A 56 12.96 -20.59 15.10
C ALA A 56 13.39 -19.19 14.63
N SER A 57 14.56 -18.74 15.08
CA SER A 57 15.14 -17.43 14.71
C SER A 57 15.30 -17.27 13.20
N GLU A 58 15.80 -18.30 12.51
CA GLU A 58 16.01 -18.30 11.05
C GLU A 58 14.70 -18.04 10.28
N ASN A 59 13.58 -18.57 10.76
CA ASN A 59 12.27 -18.36 10.14
C ASN A 59 11.71 -16.97 10.48
N LYS A 60 12.00 -16.43 11.67
CA LYS A 60 11.64 -15.04 12.01
C LYS A 60 12.33 -14.08 11.05
N GLN A 61 13.64 -14.28 10.90
CA GLN A 61 14.50 -13.45 10.09
C GLN A 61 14.06 -13.43 8.62
N TYR A 62 13.61 -14.56 8.07
CA TYR A 62 12.99 -14.61 6.75
C TYR A 62 11.81 -13.65 6.56
N PHE A 63 10.88 -13.61 7.52
CA PHE A 63 9.73 -12.71 7.41
C PHE A 63 10.10 -11.24 7.63
N ILE A 64 11.10 -10.97 8.47
CA ILE A 64 11.67 -9.63 8.64
C ILE A 64 12.36 -9.18 7.35
N ALA A 65 13.20 -10.03 6.74
CA ALA A 65 13.89 -9.73 5.49
C ALA A 65 12.91 -9.44 4.35
N LYS A 66 11.82 -10.20 4.25
CA LYS A 66 10.72 -9.91 3.32
C LYS A 66 10.06 -8.55 3.54
N GLY A 67 9.86 -8.16 4.80
CA GLY A 67 9.34 -6.84 5.15
C GLY A 67 10.27 -5.71 4.70
N ILE A 68 11.57 -5.87 4.95
CA ILE A 68 12.61 -4.91 4.53
C ILE A 68 12.66 -4.80 3.00
N GLN A 69 12.66 -5.92 2.29
CA GLN A 69 12.63 -5.93 0.83
C GLN A 69 11.38 -5.23 0.27
N ALA A 70 10.21 -5.42 0.91
CA ALA A 70 8.98 -4.72 0.53
C ALA A 70 9.09 -3.20 0.72
N ILE A 71 9.76 -2.74 1.79
CA ILE A 71 10.04 -1.31 2.02
C ILE A 71 10.96 -0.78 0.93
N CYS A 72 12.08 -1.46 0.67
CA CYS A 72 13.04 -1.03 -0.35
C CYS A 72 12.38 -0.92 -1.73
N ASN A 73 11.60 -1.93 -2.13
CA ASN A 73 10.87 -1.91 -3.40
C ASN A 73 9.84 -0.77 -3.49
N ARG A 74 9.18 -0.42 -2.37
CA ARG A 74 8.16 0.64 -2.36
C ARG A 74 8.77 2.03 -2.55
N TYR A 75 9.97 2.24 -2.02
CA TYR A 75 10.67 3.53 -2.04
C TYR A 75 11.81 3.59 -3.07
N ASP A 76 11.90 2.61 -3.97
CA ASP A 76 12.96 2.49 -4.98
C ASP A 76 14.37 2.58 -4.37
N MET A 77 14.53 1.96 -3.20
CA MET A 77 15.79 1.90 -2.48
C MET A 77 16.54 0.62 -2.83
N ASP A 78 17.85 0.75 -2.98
CA ASP A 78 18.72 -0.41 -3.20
C ASP A 78 18.94 -1.16 -1.87
N LEU A 79 18.55 -2.43 -1.84
CA LEU A 79 18.62 -3.26 -0.64
C LEU A 79 20.06 -3.51 -0.19
N GLU A 80 20.99 -3.67 -1.13
CA GLU A 80 22.40 -3.96 -0.85
C GLU A 80 23.10 -2.71 -0.31
N ILE A 81 22.76 -1.53 -0.82
CA ILE A 81 23.30 -0.25 -0.32
C ILE A 81 22.81 0.03 1.10
N GLU A 82 21.51 -0.16 1.36
CA GLU A 82 20.88 0.26 2.62
C GLU A 82 21.05 -0.75 3.75
N TYR A 83 21.11 -2.05 3.41
CA TYR A 83 21.13 -3.13 4.41
C TYR A 83 22.28 -4.14 4.23
N GLY A 84 23.14 -3.97 3.23
CA GLY A 84 24.29 -4.86 2.99
C GLY A 84 23.88 -6.29 2.67
N GLU A 85 24.63 -7.26 3.20
CA GLU A 85 24.30 -8.68 3.11
C GLU A 85 23.17 -9.03 4.09
N LEU A 86 21.94 -8.60 3.78
CA LEU A 86 20.76 -8.96 4.55
C LEU A 86 20.59 -10.49 4.53
N ASP A 87 20.80 -11.14 5.69
CA ASP A 87 20.57 -12.58 5.82
C ASP A 87 19.07 -12.87 5.74
N GLU A 88 18.67 -13.51 4.64
CA GLU A 88 17.30 -13.86 4.30
C GLU A 88 16.72 -15.01 5.15
N GLY A 89 17.53 -15.64 6.02
CA GLY A 89 17.10 -16.77 6.84
C GLY A 89 16.64 -17.98 6.01
N LYS A 90 15.77 -18.80 6.58
CA LYS A 90 15.15 -19.94 5.87
C LYS A 90 13.64 -19.82 5.90
N GLY A 91 13.01 -19.84 4.73
CA GLY A 91 11.54 -19.88 4.65
C GLY A 91 11.02 -21.19 5.23
N LYS A 92 9.97 -21.13 6.07
CA LYS A 92 9.24 -22.35 6.47
C LYS A 92 8.71 -23.04 5.21
N ALA A 93 9.16 -24.26 4.94
CA ALA A 93 8.45 -25.13 4.01
C ALA A 93 7.00 -25.26 4.49
N PRO A 94 5.99 -25.09 3.62
CA PRO A 94 4.59 -25.24 4.01
C PRO A 94 4.43 -26.62 4.63
N GLY A 95 4.00 -26.65 5.89
CA GLY A 95 3.86 -27.88 6.65
C GLY A 95 3.08 -28.89 5.84
N LYS A 96 3.63 -30.10 5.68
CA LYS A 96 2.88 -31.25 5.18
C LYS A 96 1.57 -31.30 5.95
N LYS A 97 0.45 -31.03 5.26
CA LYS A 97 -0.87 -31.40 5.75
C LYS A 97 -0.80 -32.91 5.96
N ASN A 98 -0.78 -33.35 7.21
CA ASN A 98 -1.07 -34.75 7.51
C ASN A 98 -2.51 -34.97 7.09
N SER A 99 -2.70 -35.61 5.94
CA SER A 99 -3.98 -36.19 5.55
C SER A 99 -4.35 -37.28 6.57
N PRO A 100 -5.64 -37.38 6.96
CA PRO A 100 -6.13 -38.54 7.70
C PRO A 100 -6.04 -39.83 6.87
#